data_AF-A0A954EGL9-F1
#
_entry.id   AF-A0A954EGL9-F1
#
_cell.length_a   1.000
_cell.length_b   1.000
_cell.length_c   1.000
_cell.angle_alpha   90.00
_cell.angle_beta   90.00
_cell.angle_gamma   90.00
#
_symmetry.space_group_name_H-M   'P 1'
#
loop_
_entity.id
_entity.type
_entity.pdbx_description
1 polymer ?
#
loop_
_entity_poly.entity_id
_entity_poly.type
_entity_poly.pdbx_seq_one_letter_code
_entity_poly.pdbx_strand_id
1 'polypeptide(L)'
;MSKEQVLIIVGDATETVDTLYPYYRLIEAGFEPVVAGPEQKLYQMVMHEVKPGWTITKEWEGYSIQADVAFADIHPEDYLGILFSGGRAPEYIRYDADL
;
A
#
# COMPACT_ATOMS: atom_id res chain seq x y z
N MET A 1 1.28 -25.53 7.26
CA MET A 1 1.27 -25.10 5.84
C MET A 1 1.81 -23.69 5.83
N SER A 2 2.66 -23.33 4.86
CA SER A 2 3.03 -21.92 4.64
C SER A 2 1.76 -21.15 4.28
N LYS A 3 1.61 -19.91 4.77
CA LYS A 3 0.49 -19.06 4.35
C LYS A 3 0.73 -18.59 2.92
N GLU A 4 -0.30 -18.53 2.09
CA GLU A 4 -0.20 -17.91 0.78
C GLU A 4 0.02 -16.39 0.93
N GLN A 5 0.99 -15.86 0.19
CA GLN A 5 1.38 -14.44 0.27
C GLN A 5 0.61 -13.60 -0.74
N VAL A 6 0.28 -12.37 -0.37
CA VAL A 6 -0.43 -11.38 -1.21
C VAL A 6 0.30 -10.04 -1.12
N LEU A 7 0.63 -9.45 -2.26
CA LEU A 7 1.31 -8.16 -2.31
C LEU A 7 0.37 -7.00 -1.98
N ILE A 8 0.85 -6.05 -1.19
CA ILE A 8 0.24 -4.74 -0.99
C ILE A 8 1.24 -3.68 -1.46
N ILE A 9 0.91 -3.02 -2.57
CA ILE A 9 1.74 -1.97 -3.16
C ILE A 9 1.49 -0.67 -2.43
N VAL A 10 2.56 -0.10 -1.87
CA VAL A 10 2.57 1.17 -1.15
C VAL A 10 3.64 2.11 -1.69
N GLY A 11 3.59 3.35 -1.21
CA GLY A 11 4.60 4.35 -1.46
C GLY A 11 4.44 5.53 -0.51
N ASP A 12 5.24 6.58 -0.73
CA ASP A 12 5.12 7.82 0.04
C ASP A 12 3.73 8.44 -0.20
N ALA A 13 3.04 8.76 0.88
CA ALA A 13 1.67 9.25 0.89
C ALA A 13 0.63 8.30 0.27
N THR A 14 0.77 6.99 0.50
CA THR A 14 -0.32 6.02 0.30
C THR A 14 -1.46 6.26 1.30
N GLU A 15 -2.71 5.93 0.98
CA GLU A 15 -3.87 6.24 1.87
C GLU A 15 -3.99 5.24 3.03
N THR A 16 -4.17 5.74 4.25
CA THR A 16 -4.07 4.96 5.49
C THR A 16 -5.15 3.89 5.63
N VAL A 17 -6.42 4.23 5.43
CA VAL A 17 -7.53 3.27 5.60
C VAL A 17 -7.57 2.30 4.43
N ASP A 18 -7.36 2.80 3.22
CA ASP A 18 -7.29 2.00 2.00
C ASP A 18 -6.13 0.98 2.01
N THR A 19 -5.06 1.26 2.75
CA THR A 19 -3.94 0.32 2.97
C THR A 19 -4.22 -0.64 4.11
N LEU A 20 -4.53 -0.10 5.30
CA LEU A 20 -4.58 -0.88 6.53
C LEU A 20 -5.80 -1.80 6.59
N TYR A 21 -6.94 -1.37 6.03
CA TYR A 21 -8.14 -2.21 6.04
C TYR A 21 -7.93 -3.52 5.25
N PRO A 22 -7.47 -3.50 3.98
CA PRO A 22 -7.10 -4.72 3.27
C PRO A 22 -5.97 -5.51 3.93
N TYR A 23 -4.94 -4.85 4.47
CA TYR A 23 -3.83 -5.50 5.19
C TYR A 23 -4.36 -6.40 6.31
N TYR A 24 -5.18 -5.87 7.21
CA TYR A 24 -5.74 -6.65 8.32
C TYR A 24 -6.77 -7.68 7.84
N ARG A 25 -7.57 -7.35 6.82
CA ARG A 25 -8.55 -8.28 6.24
C ARG A 25 -7.90 -9.52 5.63
N LEU A 26 -6.72 -9.39 5.01
CA LEU A 26 -5.94 -10.51 4.48
C LEU A 26 -5.45 -11.42 5.62
N ILE A 27 -4.92 -10.84 6.70
CA ILE A 27 -4.48 -11.59 7.88
C ILE A 27 -5.64 -12.39 8.49
N GLU A 28 -6.79 -11.74 8.67
CA GLU A 28 -8.01 -12.36 9.19
C GLU A 28 -8.56 -13.46 8.27
N ALA A 29 -8.33 -13.36 6.95
CA ALA A 29 -8.69 -14.38 5.98
C ALA A 29 -7.68 -15.54 5.89
N GLY A 30 -6.56 -15.46 6.63
CA GLY A 30 -5.53 -16.51 6.69
C GLY A 30 -4.34 -16.30 5.75
N PHE A 31 -4.35 -15.23 4.95
CA PHE A 31 -3.25 -14.88 4.04
C PHE A 31 -2.13 -14.13 4.77
N GLU A 32 -0.98 -14.02 4.10
CA GLU A 32 0.15 -13.22 4.54
C GLU A 32 0.30 -12.00 3.63
N PRO A 33 -0.10 -10.79 4.07
CA PRO A 33 0.18 -9.58 3.31
C PRO A 33 1.68 -9.29 3.34
N VAL A 34 2.26 -9.01 2.16
CA VAL A 34 3.65 -8.57 2.00
C VAL A 34 3.61 -7.15 1.47
N VAL A 35 4.12 -6.19 2.24
CA VAL A 35 4.11 -4.78 1.88
C VAL A 35 5.27 -4.50 0.94
N ALA A 36 4.97 -4.04 -0.26
CA ALA A 36 5.94 -3.75 -1.30
C ALA A 36 5.95 -2.25 -1.59
N GLY A 37 7.14 -1.65 -1.65
CA GLY A 37 7.32 -0.25 -2.07
C GLY A 37 8.49 -0.11 -3.05
N PRO A 38 8.71 1.10 -3.61
CA PRO A 38 9.90 1.38 -4.44
C PRO A 38 11.22 0.93 -3.80
N GLU A 39 11.33 1.09 -2.49
CA GLU A 39 12.46 0.67 -1.67
C GLU A 39 11.95 -0.03 -0.41
N GLN A 40 12.75 -0.91 0.17
CA GLN A 40 12.46 -1.54 1.46
C GLN A 40 12.72 -0.55 2.61
N LYS A 41 11.79 0.38 2.83
CA LYS A 41 11.89 1.43 3.87
C LYS A 41 10.55 1.69 4.58
N LEU A 42 10.59 2.56 5.58
CA LEU A 42 9.40 3.09 6.23
C LEU A 42 8.77 4.19 5.36
N TYR A 43 7.49 4.03 5.02
CA TYR A 43 6.70 4.98 4.24
C TYR A 43 5.71 5.73 5.13
N GLN A 44 5.59 7.04 4.89
CA GLN A 44 4.58 7.87 5.55
C GLN A 44 3.26 7.79 4.78
N MET A 45 2.18 7.35 5.43
CA MET A 45 0.84 7.36 4.84
C MET A 45 0.13 8.70 5.07
N VAL A 46 -0.95 8.91 4.33
CA VAL A 46 -1.85 10.07 4.48
C VAL A 46 -3.27 9.60 4.70
N MET A 47 -4.12 10.50 5.21
CA MET A 47 -5.56 10.29 5.32
C MET A 47 -6.28 11.29 4.43
N HIS A 48 -7.18 10.79 3.57
CA HIS A 48 -8.02 11.63 2.71
C HIS A 48 -9.47 11.60 3.19
N GLU A 49 -9.96 12.71 3.76
CA GLU A 49 -11.38 12.83 4.13
C GLU A 49 -12.07 13.99 3.41
N VAL A 50 -13.35 13.79 3.10
CA VAL A 50 -14.25 14.85 2.65
C VAL A 50 -15.13 15.26 3.81
N LYS A 51 -15.04 16.53 4.23
CA LYS A 51 -15.92 17.08 5.27
C LYS A 51 -17.23 17.60 4.68
N PRO A 52 -18.32 17.66 5.47
CA PRO A 52 -19.56 18.29 5.02
C PRO A 52 -19.32 19.69 4.45
N GLY A 53 -19.82 19.92 3.23
CA GLY A 53 -19.66 21.19 2.51
C GLY A 53 -18.37 21.33 1.68
N TRP A 54 -17.52 20.30 1.63
CA TRP A 54 -16.32 20.29 0.79
C TRP A 54 -16.58 19.54 -0.53
N THR A 55 -16.01 20.03 -1.63
CA THR A 55 -16.07 19.39 -2.95
C THR A 55 -14.86 18.51 -3.26
N ILE A 56 -13.77 18.70 -2.53
CA ILE A 56 -12.52 17.94 -2.66
C ILE A 56 -12.08 17.42 -1.30
N THR A 57 -11.25 16.39 -1.30
CA THR A 57 -10.66 15.83 -0.08
C THR A 57 -9.71 16.83 0.57
N LYS A 58 -9.60 16.75 1.89
CA LYS A 58 -8.49 17.32 2.63
C LYS A 58 -7.55 16.18 3.03
N GLU A 59 -6.25 16.46 2.96
CA GLU A 59 -5.19 15.53 3.34
C GLU A 59 -4.68 15.84 4.75
N TRP A 60 -4.46 14.79 5.54
CA TRP A 60 -3.80 14.81 6.83
C TRP A 60 -2.68 13.77 6.90
N GLU A 61 -1.76 13.95 7.83
CA GLU A 61 -0.76 12.95 8.17
C GLU A 61 -1.45 11.68 8.71
N GLY A 62 -1.07 10.52 8.15
CA GLY A 62 -1.50 9.21 8.59
C GLY A 62 -0.45 8.50 9.46
N TYR A 63 -0.62 7.19 9.63
CA TYR A 63 0.43 6.36 10.25
C TYR A 63 1.56 6.10 9.25
N SER A 64 2.64 5.46 9.73
CA SER A 64 3.69 4.95 8.85
C SER A 64 3.54 3.44 8.67
N ILE A 65 4.02 2.92 7.54
CA ILE A 65 4.04 1.48 7.24
C ILE A 65 5.42 1.07 6.70
N GLN A 66 5.95 -0.04 7.18
CA GLN A 66 7.24 -0.58 6.74
C GLN A 66 7.02 -1.42 5.49
N ALA A 67 7.77 -1.17 4.42
CA ALA A 67 7.84 -2.08 3.28
C ALA A 67 8.74 -3.27 3.63
N ASP A 68 8.23 -4.47 3.36
CA ASP A 68 8.89 -5.75 3.53
C ASP A 68 9.82 -6.08 2.36
N VAL A 69 9.49 -5.60 1.15
CA VAL A 69 10.24 -5.87 -0.09
C VAL A 69 10.26 -4.65 -1.01
N ALA A 70 11.37 -4.44 -1.72
CA ALA A 70 11.46 -3.44 -2.78
C ALA A 70 10.86 -3.98 -4.08
N PHE A 71 10.30 -3.12 -4.94
CA PHE A 71 9.73 -3.56 -6.23
C PHE A 71 10.71 -4.36 -7.08
N ALA A 72 11.99 -3.95 -7.11
CA ALA A 72 13.05 -4.64 -7.85
C ALA A 72 13.32 -6.08 -7.39
N ASP A 73 12.91 -6.45 -6.18
CA ASP A 73 13.14 -7.77 -5.58
C ASP A 73 11.90 -8.68 -5.69
N ILE A 74 10.79 -8.19 -6.24
CA ILE A 74 9.54 -8.94 -6.37
C ILE A 74 9.62 -9.96 -7.50
N HIS A 75 9.25 -11.20 -7.19
CA HIS A 75 9.05 -12.28 -8.15
C HIS A 75 7.53 -12.54 -8.22
N PRO A 76 6.81 -12.04 -9.26
CA PRO A 76 5.35 -12.04 -9.26
C PRO A 76 4.70 -13.42 -9.08
N GLU A 77 5.37 -14.48 -9.53
CA GLU A 77 4.94 -15.88 -9.42
C GLU A 77 4.87 -16.41 -7.98
N ASP A 78 5.52 -15.76 -7.02
CA ASP A 78 5.53 -16.17 -5.61
C ASP A 78 4.24 -15.76 -4.86
N TYR A 79 3.42 -14.88 -5.46
CA TYR A 79 2.28 -14.27 -4.80
C TYR A 79 0.96 -14.69 -5.42
N LEU A 80 -0.05 -14.94 -4.58
CA LEU A 80 -1.39 -15.34 -5.00
C LEU A 80 -2.18 -14.17 -5.63
N GLY A 81 -1.79 -12.93 -5.31
CA GLY A 81 -2.45 -11.74 -5.80
C GLY A 81 -1.76 -10.46 -5.37
N ILE A 82 -2.31 -9.34 -5.83
CA ILE A 82 -1.79 -7.99 -5.64
C ILE A 82 -2.93 -7.02 -5.33
N LEU A 83 -2.67 -6.12 -4.40
CA LEU A 83 -3.52 -4.98 -4.06
C LEU A 83 -2.70 -3.70 -4.25
N PHE A 84 -3.29 -2.72 -4.95
CA PHE A 84 -2.70 -1.39 -5.08
C PHE A 84 -3.38 -0.43 -4.12
N SER A 85 -2.63 0.11 -3.17
CA SER A 85 -3.16 1.16 -2.30
C SER A 85 -3.30 2.49 -3.05
N GLY A 86 -4.31 3.26 -2.69
CA GLY A 86 -4.59 4.59 -3.20
C GLY A 86 -3.75 5.69 -2.54
N GLY A 87 -4.35 6.88 -2.44
CA GLY A 87 -3.67 8.09 -1.95
C GLY A 87 -2.89 8.78 -3.07
N ARG A 88 -1.73 9.33 -2.74
CA ARG A 88 -0.87 10.05 -3.69
C ARG A 88 0.22 9.18 -4.30
N ALA A 89 0.55 8.06 -3.66
CA ALA A 89 1.59 7.15 -4.14
C ALA A 89 1.37 6.69 -5.60
N PRO A 90 0.16 6.28 -6.03
CA PRO A 90 -0.07 5.85 -7.41
C PRO A 90 0.23 6.91 -8.46
N GLU A 91 0.15 8.21 -8.10
CA GLU A 91 0.44 9.30 -9.04
C GLU A 91 1.88 9.25 -9.53
N TYR A 92 2.85 9.08 -8.63
CA TYR A 92 4.25 9.07 -9.04
C TYR A 92 4.72 7.69 -9.48
N ILE A 93 4.21 6.62 -8.85
CA ILE A 93 4.56 5.23 -9.20
C ILE A 93 4.27 4.94 -10.67
N ARG A 94 3.12 5.39 -11.19
CA ARG A 94 2.70 5.10 -12.57
C ARG A 94 3.54 5.80 -13.65
N TYR A 95 4.30 6.84 -13.31
CA TYR A 95 5.06 7.64 -14.27
C TYR A 95 6.49 7.17 -14.46
N ASP A 96 6.98 6.33 -13.56
CA ASP A 96 8.30 5.76 -13.64
C ASP A 96 8.19 4.35 -14.20
N ALA A 97 8.68 4.16 -15.42
CA ALA A 97 8.62 2.88 -16.11
C ALA A 97 9.72 1.91 -15.66
N ASP A 98 10.73 2.42 -14.96
CA ASP A 98 11.89 1.66 -14.48
C ASP A 98 11.80 1.38 -12.97
N LEU A 99 10.66 1.70 -12.35
CA LEU A 99 10.36 1.53 -10.93
C LEU A 99 9.88 0.11 -10.57
#